data_AF-A0A442S7X6-F1
#
_entry.id   AF-A0A442S7X6-F1
#
_cell.length_a   1.000
_cell.length_b   1.000
_cell.length_c   1.000
_cell.angle_alpha   90.00
_cell.angle_beta   90.00
_cell.angle_gamma   90.00
#
_symmetry.space_group_name_H-M   'P 1'
#
loop_
_entity.id
_entity.type
_entity.pdbx_description
1 polymer ?
#
loop_
_entity_poly.entity_id
_entity_poly.type
_entity_poly.pdbx_seq_one_letter_code
_entity_poly.pdbx_strand_id
1 'polypeptide(L)'
;MNVDMTTTIPTGANQATASTSKTAVDYQSFLKLLIAEMKNQDPTKPMDSTQYVAQLATFSQVEQSVQTNTKLNQIMQSSALSQADALIGRSITSADGLTTGTVASVRLASNGLIAVLQNGTEVAVGPGVSVKAAS
;
A
#
# COMPACT_ATOMS: atom_id res chain seq x y z
N MET A 1 -47.72 0.16 15.34
CA MET A 1 -46.55 1.03 15.48
C MET A 1 -45.38 0.30 14.85
N ASN A 2 -45.19 0.46 13.54
CA ASN A 2 -44.05 -0.06 12.79
C ASN A 2 -43.78 0.97 11.70
N VAL A 3 -42.83 1.87 11.97
CA VAL A 3 -42.38 2.88 11.03
C VAL A 3 -41.27 2.27 10.17
N ASP A 4 -41.58 2.05 8.90
CA ASP A 4 -40.61 1.78 7.84
C ASP A 4 -39.83 3.08 7.58
N MET A 5 -38.54 3.09 7.94
CA MET A 5 -37.66 4.23 7.70
C MET A 5 -36.64 3.82 6.64
N THR A 6 -37.10 3.79 5.38
CA THR A 6 -36.19 3.72 4.23
C THR A 6 -35.59 5.12 4.05
N THR A 7 -34.35 5.27 4.52
CA THR A 7 -33.58 6.50 4.33
C THR A 7 -32.54 6.25 3.26
N THR A 8 -32.88 6.58 2.02
CA THR A 8 -31.89 6.83 0.97
C THR A 8 -31.04 8.04 1.36
N ILE A 9 -29.72 7.88 1.44
CA ILE A 9 -28.76 8.98 1.30
C ILE A 9 -27.71 8.58 0.25
N PRO A 10 -27.48 9.41 -0.78
CA PRO A 10 -26.44 9.22 -1.77
C PRO A 10 -25.11 9.78 -1.24
N THR A 11 -24.02 9.04 -1.39
CA THR A 11 -22.67 9.52 -1.13
C THR A 11 -21.78 8.77 -2.11
N GLY A 12 -21.37 9.35 -3.23
CA GLY A 12 -20.61 10.58 -3.29
C GLY A 12 -19.22 10.15 -3.77
N ALA A 13 -18.91 10.53 -5.02
CA ALA A 13 -17.71 10.14 -5.75
C ALA A 13 -16.45 10.14 -4.85
N ASN A 14 -15.86 8.97 -4.63
CA ASN A 14 -14.55 8.87 -4.01
C ASN A 14 -13.48 9.24 -5.07
N GLN A 15 -13.35 10.55 -5.29
CA GLN A 15 -12.17 11.19 -5.88
C GLN A 15 -10.96 10.90 -4.98
N ALA A 16 -10.33 9.74 -5.16
CA ALA A 16 -9.07 9.40 -4.49
C ALA A 16 -7.89 9.35 -5.47
N THR A 17 -7.98 10.07 -6.59
CA THR A 17 -6.90 10.12 -7.61
C THR A 17 -6.40 11.54 -7.89
N ALA A 18 -6.95 12.58 -7.25
CA ALA A 18 -6.59 13.97 -7.52
C ALA A 18 -5.48 14.54 -6.62
N SER A 19 -5.20 13.91 -5.46
CA SER A 19 -4.28 14.49 -4.46
C SER A 19 -2.81 14.43 -4.89
N THR A 20 -2.37 13.33 -5.52
CA THR A 20 -0.98 13.20 -6.00
C THR A 20 -0.68 14.12 -7.18
N SER A 21 -1.67 14.34 -8.06
CA SER A 21 -1.52 15.28 -9.18
C SER A 21 -1.48 16.73 -8.69
N LYS A 22 -2.18 17.07 -7.59
CA LYS A 22 -2.22 18.44 -7.07
C LYS A 22 -0.88 18.87 -6.47
N THR A 23 -0.19 18.03 -5.69
CA THR A 23 1.11 18.40 -5.10
C THR A 23 2.23 18.53 -6.15
N ALA A 24 2.26 17.63 -7.15
CA ALA A 24 3.24 17.69 -8.23
C ALA A 24 3.05 18.93 -9.15
N VAL A 25 1.79 19.33 -9.38
CA VAL A 25 1.44 20.56 -10.13
C VAL A 25 1.81 21.82 -9.33
N ASP A 26 1.72 21.78 -8.00
CA ASP A 26 2.06 22.90 -7.12
C ASP A 26 3.58 23.18 -7.10
N TYR A 27 4.41 22.14 -7.07
CA TYR A 27 5.88 22.25 -7.13
C TYR A 27 6.38 22.86 -8.46
N GLN A 28 5.85 22.41 -9.59
CA GLN A 28 6.24 22.94 -10.92
C GLN A 28 5.76 24.37 -11.16
N SER A 29 4.59 24.71 -10.62
CA SER A 29 4.05 26.08 -10.67
C SER A 29 4.87 27.03 -9.79
N PHE A 30 5.32 26.55 -8.63
CA PHE A 30 6.18 27.29 -7.71
C PHE A 30 7.60 27.47 -8.25
N LEU A 31 8.22 26.45 -8.86
CA LEU A 31 9.52 26.60 -9.52
C LEU A 31 9.47 27.61 -10.68
N LYS A 32 8.37 27.64 -11.44
CA LYS A 32 8.15 28.67 -12.46
C LYS A 32 8.02 30.07 -11.85
N LEU A 33 7.35 30.20 -10.72
CA LEU A 33 7.24 31.46 -10.00
C LEU A 33 8.60 31.90 -9.44
N LEU A 34 9.37 30.99 -8.85
CA LEU A 34 10.74 31.22 -8.36
C LEU A 34 11.68 31.69 -9.46
N ILE A 35 11.63 31.05 -10.65
CA ILE A 35 12.42 31.46 -11.82
C ILE A 35 11.95 32.83 -12.35
N ALA A 36 10.64 33.09 -12.32
CA ALA A 36 10.10 34.39 -12.71
C ALA A 36 10.52 35.51 -11.74
N GLU A 37 10.54 35.26 -10.44
CA GLU A 37 11.05 36.21 -9.44
C GLU A 37 12.56 36.41 -9.58
N MET A 38 13.35 35.35 -9.77
CA MET A 38 14.79 35.46 -10.03
C MET A 38 15.14 36.29 -11.28
N LYS A 39 14.31 36.24 -12.33
CA LYS A 39 14.48 37.08 -13.53
C LYS A 39 14.15 38.56 -13.29
N ASN A 40 13.47 38.89 -12.19
CA ASN A 40 12.93 40.23 -11.92
C ASN A 40 13.41 40.85 -10.60
N GLN A 41 14.32 40.20 -9.86
CA GLN A 41 14.88 40.71 -8.61
C GLN A 41 16.13 41.57 -8.87
N ASP A 42 16.18 42.74 -8.24
CA ASP A 42 17.36 43.61 -8.16
C ASP A 42 18.46 42.88 -7.36
N PRO A 43 19.72 42.80 -7.86
CA PRO A 43 20.82 42.03 -7.28
C PRO A 43 21.24 42.43 -5.86
N THR A 44 20.69 43.51 -5.31
CA THR A 44 21.13 44.11 -4.04
C THR A 44 20.37 43.65 -2.79
N LYS A 45 19.27 42.88 -2.92
CA LYS A 45 18.52 42.33 -1.75
C LYS A 45 18.03 40.90 -1.97
N PRO A 46 18.87 39.88 -1.74
CA PRO A 46 18.43 38.50 -1.73
C PRO A 46 17.66 38.23 -0.43
N MET A 47 16.33 38.16 -0.45
CA MET A 47 15.58 37.61 0.70
C MET A 47 14.92 36.28 0.36
N ASP A 48 15.26 35.28 1.19
CA ASP A 48 14.43 34.24 1.84
C ASP A 48 13.40 33.39 1.07
N SER A 49 13.31 33.48 -0.26
CA SER A 49 12.47 32.56 -1.05
C SER A 49 12.99 31.11 -0.99
N THR A 50 14.26 30.91 -0.61
CA THR A 50 14.93 29.60 -0.49
C THR A 50 14.46 28.76 0.68
N GLN A 51 14.04 29.34 1.80
CA GLN A 51 13.64 28.59 3.00
C GLN A 51 12.33 27.82 2.77
N TYR A 52 11.35 28.44 2.10
CA TYR A 52 10.10 27.78 1.70
C TYR A 52 10.32 26.70 0.63
N VAL A 53 11.21 26.94 -0.34
CA VAL A 53 11.63 25.93 -1.33
C VAL A 53 12.22 24.71 -0.63
N ALA A 54 13.10 24.93 0.35
CA ALA A 54 13.73 23.85 1.11
C ALA A 54 12.69 23.02 1.90
N GLN A 55 11.71 23.68 2.53
CA GLN A 55 10.64 22.99 3.26
C GLN A 55 9.72 22.18 2.33
N LEU A 56 9.36 22.73 1.17
CA LEU A 56 8.54 22.05 0.17
C LEU A 56 9.27 20.87 -0.50
N ALA A 57 10.56 21.03 -0.79
CA ALA A 57 11.39 19.94 -1.30
C ALA A 57 11.46 18.79 -0.28
N THR A 58 11.62 19.11 1.00
CA THR A 58 11.60 18.13 2.10
C THR A 58 10.25 17.42 2.17
N PHE A 59 9.14 18.15 2.08
CA PHE A 59 7.80 17.55 2.09
C PHE A 59 7.56 16.64 0.88
N SER A 60 7.97 17.07 -0.31
CA SER A 60 7.85 16.29 -1.56
C SER A 60 8.67 14.99 -1.49
N GLN A 61 9.86 15.04 -0.88
CA GLN A 61 10.69 13.86 -0.67
C GLN A 61 10.04 12.87 0.32
N VAL A 62 9.41 13.37 1.38
CA VAL A 62 8.65 12.54 2.32
C VAL A 62 7.44 11.92 1.62
N GLU A 63 6.68 12.69 0.85
CA GLU A 63 5.52 12.16 0.11
C GLU A 63 5.95 11.08 -0.90
N GLN A 64 7.01 11.33 -1.67
CA GLN A 64 7.58 10.34 -2.58
C GLN A 64 8.01 9.07 -1.85
N SER A 65 8.59 9.21 -0.65
CA SER A 65 8.95 8.07 0.20
C SER A 65 7.72 7.30 0.65
N VAL A 66 6.66 7.99 1.07
CA VAL A 66 5.37 7.37 1.45
C VAL A 66 4.78 6.61 0.25
N GLN A 67 4.67 7.25 -0.91
CA GLN A 67 4.16 6.60 -2.13
C GLN A 67 4.99 5.38 -2.53
N THR A 68 6.31 5.45 -2.38
CA THR A 68 7.20 4.32 -2.68
C THR A 68 6.95 3.17 -1.71
N ASN A 69 6.85 3.44 -0.41
CA ASN A 69 6.50 2.42 0.58
C ASN A 69 5.12 1.80 0.31
N THR A 70 4.12 2.59 -0.08
CA THR A 70 2.80 2.06 -0.47
C THR A 70 2.89 1.13 -1.68
N LYS A 71 3.64 1.51 -2.72
CA LYS A 71 3.85 0.65 -3.90
C LYS A 71 4.60 -0.64 -3.55
N LEU A 72 5.61 -0.56 -2.68
CA LEU A 72 6.32 -1.75 -2.20
C LEU A 72 5.37 -2.70 -1.44
N ASN A 73 4.51 -2.17 -0.58
CA ASN A 73 3.49 -2.98 0.10
C ASN A 73 2.53 -3.66 -0.89
N GLN A 74 2.10 -2.97 -1.94
CA GLN A 74 1.26 -3.56 -2.99
C GLN A 74 1.97 -4.69 -3.74
N ILE A 75 3.25 -4.51 -4.07
CA ILE A 75 4.06 -5.55 -4.73
C ILE A 75 4.22 -6.77 -3.81
N MET A 76 4.48 -6.54 -2.51
CA MET A 76 4.59 -7.64 -1.54
C MET A 76 3.27 -8.40 -1.40
N GLN A 77 2.13 -7.71 -1.35
CA GLN A 77 0.81 -8.36 -1.34
C GLN A 77 0.56 -9.18 -2.61
N SER A 78 0.88 -8.63 -3.78
CA SER A 78 0.74 -9.36 -5.05
C SER A 78 1.62 -10.61 -5.11
N SER A 79 2.85 -10.52 -4.62
CA SER A 79 3.77 -11.66 -4.55
C SER A 79 3.26 -12.73 -3.58
N ALA A 80 2.76 -12.32 -2.41
CA ALA A 80 2.18 -13.22 -1.44
C ALA A 80 0.92 -13.93 -1.99
N LEU A 81 0.07 -13.23 -2.74
CA LEU A 81 -1.10 -13.83 -3.38
C LEU A 81 -0.70 -14.85 -4.46
N SER A 82 0.31 -14.56 -5.27
CA SER A 82 0.82 -15.52 -6.26
C SER A 82 1.40 -16.79 -5.60
N GLN A 83 2.07 -16.63 -4.46
CA GLN A 83 2.53 -17.78 -3.66
C GLN A 83 1.34 -18.53 -3.05
N ALA A 84 0.33 -17.82 -2.57
CA ALA A 84 -0.88 -18.40 -2.01
C ALA A 84 -1.61 -19.30 -3.01
N ASP A 85 -1.78 -18.84 -4.26
CA ASP A 85 -2.39 -19.64 -5.34
C ASP A 85 -1.63 -20.93 -5.61
N ALA A 86 -0.29 -20.88 -5.54
CA ALA A 86 0.55 -22.06 -5.71
C ALA A 86 0.42 -23.07 -4.55
N LEU A 87 -0.10 -22.68 -3.39
CA LEU A 87 -0.26 -23.54 -2.22
C LEU A 87 -1.64 -24.21 -2.14
N ILE A 88 -2.67 -23.62 -2.76
CA ILE A 88 -4.02 -24.19 -2.75
C ILE A 88 -3.99 -25.59 -3.40
N GLY A 89 -4.60 -26.56 -2.73
CA GLY A 89 -4.59 -27.96 -3.17
C GLY A 89 -3.26 -28.69 -2.96
N ARG A 90 -2.25 -28.08 -2.32
CA ARG A 90 -1.02 -28.77 -1.91
C ARG A 90 -1.14 -29.30 -0.48
N SER A 91 -0.32 -30.30 -0.15
CA SER A 91 -0.21 -30.80 1.21
C SER A 91 0.87 -30.02 1.96
N ILE A 92 0.50 -29.44 3.11
CA ILE A 92 1.40 -28.69 3.98
C ILE A 92 1.57 -29.42 5.30
N THR A 93 2.82 -29.49 5.78
CA THR A 93 3.17 -29.94 7.12
C THR A 93 3.69 -28.75 7.93
N SER A 94 3.07 -28.50 9.08
CA SER A 94 3.46 -27.46 10.05
C SER A 94 4.90 -27.65 10.54
N ALA A 95 5.52 -26.58 11.02
CA ALA A 95 6.92 -26.57 11.47
C ALA A 95 7.20 -27.52 12.65
N ASP A 96 6.19 -27.84 13.45
CA ASP A 96 6.24 -28.81 14.53
C ASP A 96 6.08 -30.27 14.06
N GLY A 97 5.74 -30.48 12.77
CA GLY A 97 5.50 -31.80 12.20
C GLY A 97 4.18 -32.45 12.62
N LEU A 98 3.40 -31.82 13.50
CA LEU A 98 2.21 -32.43 14.10
C LEU A 98 0.97 -32.28 13.23
N THR A 99 0.90 -31.19 12.46
CA THR A 99 -0.24 -30.88 11.60
C THR A 99 0.15 -31.07 10.14
N THR A 100 -0.49 -32.02 9.47
CA THR A 100 -0.38 -32.21 8.02
C THR A 100 -1.77 -32.23 7.38
N GLY A 101 -1.94 -31.55 6.26
CA GLY A 101 -3.18 -31.62 5.50
C GLY A 101 -3.12 -30.87 4.17
N THR A 102 -4.17 -31.04 3.37
CA THR A 102 -4.34 -30.35 2.09
C THR A 102 -4.91 -28.96 2.31
N VAL A 103 -4.32 -27.96 1.67
CA VAL A 103 -4.76 -26.55 1.75
C VAL A 103 -6.06 -26.36 0.98
N ALA A 104 -7.08 -25.86 1.65
CA ALA A 104 -8.36 -25.48 1.06
C ALA A 104 -8.40 -24.00 0.66
N SER A 105 -7.80 -23.12 1.47
CA SER A 105 -7.69 -21.70 1.16
C SER A 105 -6.45 -21.11 1.81
N VAL A 106 -6.01 -19.95 1.31
CA VAL A 106 -4.89 -19.20 1.87
C VAL A 106 -5.33 -17.76 2.04
N ARG A 107 -4.93 -17.13 3.14
CA ARG A 107 -5.18 -15.71 3.40
C ARG A 107 -3.90 -15.00 3.79
N LEU A 108 -3.81 -13.73 3.44
CA LEU A 108 -2.72 -12.86 3.87
C LEU A 108 -3.13 -12.15 5.15
N ALA A 109 -2.44 -12.46 6.25
CA ALA A 109 -2.55 -11.74 7.52
C ALA A 109 -1.39 -10.76 7.68
N SER A 110 -1.47 -9.90 8.71
CA SER A 110 -0.44 -8.89 9.00
C SER A 110 0.95 -9.49 9.26
N ASN A 111 1.01 -10.77 9.65
CA ASN A 111 2.23 -11.50 9.98
C ASN A 111 2.66 -12.50 8.89
N GLY A 112 2.01 -12.50 7.72
CA GLY A 112 2.35 -13.39 6.60
C GLY A 112 1.16 -14.21 6.09
N LEU A 113 1.47 -15.23 5.31
CA LEU A 113 0.46 -16.12 4.72
C LEU A 113 -0.01 -17.15 5.74
N ILE A 114 -1.32 -17.38 5.81
CA ILE A 114 -1.94 -18.42 6.62
C ILE A 114 -2.70 -19.35 5.68
N ALA A 115 -2.33 -20.64 5.68
CA ALA A 115 -3.04 -21.69 4.98
C ALA A 115 -4.12 -22.28 5.89
N VAL A 116 -5.34 -22.40 5.37
CA VAL A 116 -6.45 -23.11 6.01
C VAL A 116 -6.56 -24.46 5.34
N LEU A 117 -6.39 -25.53 6.12
CA LEU A 117 -6.47 -26.90 5.67
C LEU A 117 -7.93 -27.34 5.51
N GLN A 118 -8.19 -28.43 4.76
CA GLN A 118 -9.54 -28.97 4.56
C GLN A 118 -10.25 -29.37 5.86
N ASN A 119 -9.51 -29.68 6.93
CA ASN A 119 -10.04 -29.97 8.26
C ASN A 119 -10.36 -28.70 9.08
N GLY A 120 -10.19 -27.50 8.50
CA GLY A 120 -10.39 -26.22 9.15
C GLY A 120 -9.21 -25.74 10.01
N THR A 121 -8.12 -26.52 10.12
CA THR A 121 -6.93 -26.12 10.87
C THR A 121 -6.14 -25.07 10.11
N GLU A 122 -5.64 -24.08 10.84
CA GLU A 122 -4.84 -22.99 10.28
C GLU A 122 -3.35 -23.24 10.54
N VAL A 123 -2.54 -23.07 9.49
CA VAL A 123 -1.09 -23.22 9.55
C VAL A 123 -0.46 -21.96 8.97
N ALA A 124 0.39 -21.30 9.76
CA ALA A 124 1.17 -20.17 9.26
C ALA A 124 2.21 -20.66 8.25
N VAL A 125 2.22 -20.10 7.06
CA VAL A 125 3.19 -20.40 6.01
C VAL A 125 4.43 -19.57 6.27
N GLY A 126 5.52 -20.24 6.67
CA GLY A 126 6.75 -19.58 7.05
C GLY A 126 7.92 -20.56 7.20
N PRO A 127 9.05 -20.12 7.77
CA PRO A 127 10.21 -20.96 7.97
C PRO A 127 9.88 -22.26 8.72
N GLY A 128 10.39 -23.38 8.24
CA GLY A 128 10.17 -24.71 8.84
C GLY A 128 8.96 -25.48 8.31
N VAL A 129 8.09 -24.85 7.51
CA VAL A 129 6.94 -25.50 6.88
C VAL A 129 7.35 -26.27 5.62
N SER A 130 6.86 -27.50 5.45
CA SER A 130 7.11 -28.32 4.25
C SER A 130 5.88 -28.37 3.35
N VAL A 131 6.07 -28.24 2.03
CA VAL A 131 4.99 -28.23 1.03
C VAL A 131 5.24 -29.32 -0.03
N LYS A 132 4.27 -30.22 -0.22
CA LYS A 132 4.31 -31.30 -1.22
C LYS A 132 3.08 -31.24 -2.14
N ALA A 133 3.14 -31.86 -3.31
CA ALA A 133 1.93 -32.06 -4.11
C ALA A 133 0.93 -32.89 -3.30
N ALA A 134 -0.37 -32.57 -3.39
CA ALA A 134 -1.38 -33.45 -2.81
C ALA A 134 -1.42 -34.76 -3.62
N SER A 135 -1.39 -35.88 -2.89
CA SER A 135 -1.49 -37.23 -3.42
C SER A 135 -2.92 -37.61 -3.75
#